data_AF-A0A316PRQ0-F1
#
_entry.id   AF-A0A316PRQ0-F1
#
_cell.length_a   1.000
_cell.length_b   1.000
_cell.length_c   1.000
_cell.angle_alpha   90.00
_cell.angle_beta   90.00
_cell.angle_gamma   90.00
#
_symmetry.space_group_name_H-M   'P 1'
#
loop_
_entity.id
_entity.type
_entity.pdbx_description
1 polymer ?
#
loop_
_entity_poly.entity_id
_entity_poly.type
_entity_poly.pdbx_seq_one_letter_code
_entity_poly.pdbx_strand_id
1 'polypeptide(L)'
;MAKGFNSRGMRGMGGMGGGMNMNMLRQAQKMQADMQKIQGELEEKEYTAQAGGGAVKVVANGKHVLKSLTILPDAVDPADVELLQDMIVLAVNDAFRQADEDAKSSMSKLTGGLNLGL
;
A
#
# COMPACT_ATOMS: atom_id res chain seq x y z
N MET A 1 -32.38 43.36 55.39
CA MET A 1 -31.32 42.60 56.10
C MET A 1 -31.93 41.24 56.43
N ALA A 2 -31.39 40.06 56.12
CA ALA A 2 -30.01 39.63 55.90
C ALA A 2 -29.91 38.52 54.82
N LYS A 3 -28.69 38.37 54.28
CA LYS A 3 -28.24 37.44 53.25
C LYS A 3 -28.18 36.00 53.75
N GLY A 4 -28.41 35.04 52.85
CA GLY A 4 -28.08 33.63 53.00
C GLY A 4 -27.79 33.01 51.64
N PHE A 5 -26.52 33.13 51.21
CA PHE A 5 -25.93 32.54 50.01
C PHE A 5 -26.14 31.01 50.01
N ASN A 6 -26.69 30.43 48.94
CA ASN A 6 -26.57 28.99 48.69
C ASN A 6 -25.84 28.75 47.37
N SER A 7 -24.67 28.13 47.49
CA SER A 7 -23.72 27.85 46.41
C SER A 7 -24.21 26.74 45.49
N ARG A 8 -23.88 26.92 44.20
CA ARG A 8 -23.45 25.90 43.24
C ARG A 8 -24.20 24.57 43.27
N GLY A 9 -25.25 24.50 42.47
CA GLY A 9 -25.67 23.29 41.77
C GLY A 9 -25.46 23.47 40.28
N MET A 10 -24.23 23.27 39.81
CA MET A 10 -23.87 23.18 38.39
C MET A 10 -24.61 21.97 37.79
N ARG A 11 -25.83 22.17 37.28
CA ARG A 11 -26.65 21.09 36.71
C ARG A 11 -26.53 21.09 35.19
N GLY A 12 -25.63 20.23 34.71
CA GLY A 12 -25.84 19.45 33.49
C GLY A 12 -25.70 20.19 32.16
N MET A 13 -24.51 20.69 31.85
CA MET A 13 -24.08 20.85 30.46
C MET A 13 -23.53 19.49 30.01
N GLY A 14 -24.38 18.63 29.45
CA GLY A 14 -24.00 17.26 29.09
C GLY A 14 -24.79 16.74 27.89
N GLY A 15 -24.08 16.54 26.78
CA GLY A 15 -24.43 15.52 25.79
C GLY A 15 -25.15 15.99 24.53
N MET A 16 -24.51 16.82 23.71
CA MET A 16 -24.93 17.06 22.32
C MET A 16 -23.80 16.82 21.30
N GLY A 17 -22.95 15.81 21.56
CA GLY A 17 -21.78 15.47 20.72
C GLY A 17 -21.74 14.04 20.13
N GLY A 18 -22.75 13.19 20.39
CA GLY A 18 -22.68 11.75 20.09
C GLY A 18 -22.83 11.35 18.60
N GLY A 19 -23.42 12.20 17.76
CA GLY A 19 -23.72 11.86 16.36
C GLY A 19 -22.53 11.95 15.40
N MET A 20 -21.58 12.86 15.66
CA MET A 20 -20.39 13.04 14.80
C MET A 20 -19.31 11.98 15.03
N ASN A 21 -19.28 11.36 16.22
CA ASN A 21 -18.27 10.35 16.56
C ASN A 21 -18.54 8.98 15.89
N MET A 22 -19.82 8.61 15.72
CA MET A 22 -20.19 7.30 15.15
C MET A 22 -19.91 7.18 13.65
N ASN A 23 -20.13 8.24 12.87
CA ASN A 23 -19.84 8.23 11.43
C ASN A 23 -18.33 8.19 11.15
N MET A 24 -17.55 8.93 11.94
CA MET A 24 -16.08 8.90 11.89
C MET A 24 -15.54 7.50 12.24
N LEU A 25 -16.05 6.88 13.31
CA LEU A 25 -15.63 5.53 13.71
C LEU A 25 -15.93 4.49 12.62
N ARG A 26 -17.11 4.55 12.00
CA ARG A 26 -17.47 3.65 10.89
C ARG A 26 -16.58 3.82 9.67
N GLN A 27 -16.23 5.07 9.32
CA GLN A 27 -15.30 5.35 8.23
C GLN A 27 -13.89 4.84 8.52
N ALA A 28 -13.41 5.02 9.76
CA ALA A 28 -12.11 4.50 10.19
C ALA A 28 -12.07 2.95 10.16
N GLN A 29 -13.14 2.29 10.63
CA GLN A 29 -13.26 0.82 10.55
C GLN A 29 -13.26 0.33 9.11
N LYS A 30 -14.00 1.00 8.21
CA LYS A 30 -14.00 0.68 6.79
C LYS A 30 -12.61 0.86 6.17
N MET A 31 -11.92 1.97 6.48
CA MET A 31 -10.56 2.21 6.03
C MET A 31 -9.59 1.12 6.48
N GLN A 32 -9.69 0.69 7.74
CA GLN A 32 -8.86 -0.40 8.27
C GLN A 32 -9.08 -1.70 7.49
N ALA A 33 -10.33 -2.05 7.20
CA ALA A 33 -10.66 -3.23 6.40
C ALA A 33 -10.18 -3.12 4.94
N ASP A 34 -10.41 -1.96 4.30
CA ASP A 34 -10.00 -1.70 2.93
C ASP A 34 -8.46 -1.72 2.81
N MET A 35 -7.74 -1.19 3.81
CA MET A 35 -6.28 -1.21 3.87
C MET A 35 -5.73 -2.63 3.98
N GLN A 36 -6.29 -3.45 4.88
CA GLN A 36 -5.90 -4.86 5.02
C GLN A 36 -6.15 -5.65 3.73
N LYS A 37 -7.29 -5.40 3.08
CA LYS A 37 -7.64 -6.04 1.81
C LYS A 37 -6.66 -5.66 0.70
N ILE A 38 -6.43 -4.36 0.49
CA ILE A 38 -5.50 -3.88 -0.54
C ILE A 38 -4.08 -4.38 -0.28
N GLN A 39 -3.64 -4.39 0.98
CA GLN A 39 -2.33 -4.93 1.34
C GLN A 39 -2.19 -6.40 0.93
N GLY A 40 -3.19 -7.23 1.25
CA GLY A 40 -3.18 -8.64 0.83
C GLY A 40 -3.23 -8.83 -0.68
N GLU A 41 -4.01 -8.02 -1.39
CA GLU A 41 -4.09 -8.05 -2.86
C GLU A 41 -2.74 -7.67 -3.51
N LEU A 42 -2.08 -6.62 -3.01
CA LEU A 42 -0.78 -6.17 -3.50
C LEU A 42 0.31 -7.22 -3.26
N GLU A 43 0.29 -7.87 -2.09
CA GLU A 43 1.25 -8.91 -1.72
C GLU A 43 1.22 -10.12 -2.67
N GLU A 44 0.04 -10.54 -3.09
CA GLU A 44 -0.15 -11.70 -3.99
C GLU A 44 -0.11 -11.33 -5.47
N LYS A 45 -0.29 -10.05 -5.82
CA LYS A 45 -0.22 -9.58 -7.21
C LYS A 45 1.16 -9.87 -7.81
N GLU A 46 1.16 -10.34 -9.05
CA GLU A 46 2.36 -10.63 -9.82
C GLU A 46 2.74 -9.46 -10.74
N TYR A 47 4.03 -9.17 -10.77
CA TYR A 47 4.68 -8.12 -11.55
C TYR A 47 5.67 -8.76 -12.50
N THR A 48 5.58 -8.40 -13.78
CA THR A 48 6.42 -8.95 -14.84
C THR A 48 7.35 -7.87 -15.36
N ALA A 49 8.63 -8.21 -15.49
CA ALA A 49 9.63 -7.34 -16.10
C ALA A 49 10.48 -8.14 -17.09
N GLN A 50 11.10 -7.43 -18.03
CA GLN A 50 11.94 -8.01 -19.06
C GLN A 50 13.19 -7.17 -19.29
N ALA A 51 14.27 -7.82 -19.72
CA ALA A 51 15.50 -7.19 -20.16
C ALA A 51 15.98 -7.83 -21.47
N GLY A 52 16.89 -7.15 -22.18
CA GLY A 52 17.47 -7.67 -23.43
C GLY A 52 16.46 -7.88 -24.55
N GLY A 53 15.45 -7.01 -24.68
CA GLY A 53 14.40 -7.15 -25.70
C GLY A 53 13.45 -8.33 -25.49
N GLY A 54 13.38 -8.88 -24.26
CA GLY A 54 12.56 -10.05 -23.92
C GLY A 54 13.35 -11.35 -23.76
N ALA A 55 14.67 -11.30 -23.98
CA ALA A 55 15.59 -12.40 -23.77
C ALA A 55 15.59 -12.92 -22.31
N VAL A 56 15.42 -12.02 -21.33
CA VAL A 56 15.19 -12.36 -19.92
C VAL A 56 13.82 -11.85 -19.50
N LYS A 57 12.99 -12.72 -18.93
CA LYS A 57 11.69 -12.39 -18.35
C LYS A 57 11.62 -12.87 -16.90
N VAL A 58 11.18 -11.98 -16.01
CA VAL A 58 11.02 -12.22 -14.58
C VAL A 58 9.56 -12.02 -14.19
N VAL A 59 9.05 -12.87 -13.30
CA VAL A 59 7.80 -12.64 -12.57
C VAL A 59 8.09 -12.68 -11.07
N ALA A 60 7.72 -11.64 -10.35
CA ALA A 60 7.81 -11.55 -8.90
C ALA A 60 6.48 -11.09 -8.30
N ASN A 61 6.20 -11.39 -7.04
CA ASN A 61 5.01 -10.86 -6.35
C ASN A 61 5.31 -9.61 -5.52
N GLY A 62 4.26 -9.01 -4.93
CA GLY A 62 4.40 -7.82 -4.08
C GLY A 62 5.14 -8.04 -2.75
N LYS A 63 5.40 -9.30 -2.38
CA LYS A 63 6.29 -9.68 -1.27
C LYS A 63 7.76 -9.77 -1.69
N HIS A 64 8.09 -9.33 -2.91
CA HIS A 64 9.41 -9.48 -3.53
C HIS A 64 9.89 -10.94 -3.62
N VAL A 65 8.96 -11.87 -3.76
CA VAL A 65 9.27 -13.29 -4.02
C VAL A 65 9.34 -13.50 -5.52
N LEU A 66 10.51 -13.92 -6.01
CA LEU A 66 10.69 -14.34 -7.40
C LEU A 66 9.87 -15.62 -7.66
N LYS A 67 8.88 -15.53 -8.55
CA LYS A 67 8.00 -16.64 -8.93
C LYS A 67 8.51 -17.40 -10.14
N SER A 68 9.03 -16.68 -11.14
CA SER A 68 9.61 -17.30 -12.32
C SER A 68 10.72 -16.45 -12.93
N LEU A 69 11.68 -17.13 -13.55
CA LEU A 69 12.74 -16.57 -14.38
C LEU A 69 12.78 -17.39 -15.66
N THR A 70 12.67 -16.73 -16.81
CA THR A 70 12.77 -17.33 -18.13
C THR A 70 13.89 -16.65 -18.89
N ILE A 71 14.78 -17.44 -19.46
CA ILE A 71 15.94 -16.99 -20.24
C ILE A 71 15.84 -17.70 -21.59
N LEU A 72 15.79 -16.91 -22.67
CA LEU A 72 15.82 -17.45 -24.02
C LEU A 72 17.23 -17.94 -24.38
N PRO A 73 17.38 -18.98 -25.24
CA PRO A 73 18.68 -19.57 -25.54
C PRO A 73 19.69 -18.59 -26.16
N ASP A 74 19.21 -17.58 -26.89
CA ASP A 74 20.01 -16.52 -27.49
C ASP A 74 20.67 -15.58 -26.46
N ALA A 75 20.13 -15.53 -25.23
CA ALA A 75 20.70 -14.79 -24.12
C ALA A 75 21.88 -15.51 -23.44
N VAL A 76 22.10 -16.79 -23.77
CA VAL A 76 23.08 -17.65 -23.10
C VAL A 76 24.32 -17.79 -23.98
N ASP A 77 25.20 -16.80 -23.90
CA ASP A 77 26.53 -16.86 -24.52
C ASP A 77 27.60 -17.17 -23.45
N PRO A 78 28.28 -18.34 -23.51
CA PRO A 78 29.37 -18.67 -22.60
C PRO A 78 30.56 -17.70 -22.68
N ALA A 79 30.71 -16.96 -23.78
CA ALA A 79 31.75 -15.94 -23.93
C ALA A 79 31.38 -14.60 -23.28
N ASP A 80 30.10 -14.37 -22.97
CA ASP A 80 29.59 -13.12 -22.40
C ASP A 80 28.52 -13.37 -21.32
N VAL A 81 28.94 -14.06 -20.26
CA VAL A 81 28.08 -14.37 -19.11
C VAL A 81 27.73 -13.10 -18.31
N GLU A 82 28.59 -12.09 -18.33
CA GLU A 82 28.39 -10.82 -17.62
C GLU A 82 27.16 -10.10 -18.13
N LEU A 83 26.96 -10.05 -19.46
CA LEU A 83 25.75 -9.47 -20.04
C LEU A 83 24.47 -10.17 -19.57
N LEU A 84 24.47 -11.51 -19.49
CA LEU A 84 23.32 -12.26 -18.98
C LEU A 84 23.04 -11.94 -17.49
N GLN A 85 24.09 -11.84 -16.68
CA GLN A 85 23.96 -11.47 -15.27
C GLN A 85 23.34 -10.07 -15.11
N ASP A 86 23.82 -9.09 -15.88
CA ASP A 86 23.30 -7.72 -15.86
C ASP A 86 21.82 -7.66 -16.27
N MET A 87 21.43 -8.40 -17.30
CA MET A 87 20.03 -8.49 -17.73
C MET A 87 19.13 -9.09 -16.64
N ILE A 88 19.59 -10.13 -15.93
CA ILE A 88 18.83 -10.73 -14.82
C ILE A 88 18.67 -9.72 -13.68
N VAL A 89 19.76 -9.06 -13.27
CA VAL A 89 19.73 -8.05 -12.19
C VAL A 89 18.78 -6.92 -12.54
N LEU A 90 18.83 -6.42 -13.78
CA LEU A 90 17.94 -5.36 -14.26
C LEU A 90 16.48 -5.81 -14.19
N ALA A 91 16.13 -6.96 -14.78
CA ALA A 91 14.75 -7.44 -14.83
C ALA A 91 14.17 -7.71 -13.43
N VAL A 92 14.95 -8.30 -12.52
CA VAL A 92 14.50 -8.55 -11.13
C VAL A 92 14.22 -7.24 -10.40
N ASN A 93 15.16 -6.30 -10.46
CA ASN A 93 15.00 -5.00 -9.78
C ASN A 93 13.84 -4.19 -10.35
N ASP A 94 13.60 -4.26 -11.66
CA ASP A 94 12.46 -3.57 -12.29
C ASP A 94 11.12 -4.21 -11.87
N ALA A 95 11.04 -5.53 -11.71
CA ALA A 95 9.84 -6.18 -11.19
C ALA A 95 9.53 -5.73 -9.75
N PHE A 96 10.55 -5.61 -8.89
CA PHE A 96 10.39 -5.11 -7.52
C PHE A 96 10.03 -3.63 -7.50
N ARG A 97 10.63 -2.81 -8.37
CA ARG A 97 10.28 -1.39 -8.49
C ARG A 97 8.82 -1.21 -8.89
N GLN A 98 8.32 -2.01 -9.83
CA GLN A 98 6.90 -2.00 -10.21
C GLN A 98 5.98 -2.35 -9.03
N ALA A 99 6.37 -3.34 -8.21
CA ALA A 99 5.63 -3.69 -7.00
C ALA A 99 5.57 -2.53 -6.00
N ASP A 100 6.71 -1.87 -5.76
CA ASP A 100 6.79 -0.73 -4.84
C ASP A 100 5.98 0.48 -5.33
N GLU A 101 6.03 0.76 -6.63
CA GLU A 101 5.27 1.84 -7.26
C GLU A 101 3.77 1.58 -7.20
N ASP A 102 3.32 0.35 -7.46
CA ASP A 102 1.92 0.00 -7.37
C ASP A 102 1.41 0.02 -5.93
N ALA A 103 2.22 -0.42 -4.96
CA ALA A 103 1.89 -0.33 -3.54
C ALA A 103 1.72 1.13 -3.11
N LYS A 104 2.65 2.02 -3.48
CA LYS A 104 2.57 3.46 -3.22
C LYS A 104 1.33 4.08 -3.87
N SER A 105 1.07 3.76 -5.14
CA SER A 105 -0.06 4.27 -5.90
C SER A 105 -1.40 3.83 -5.30
N SER A 106 -1.52 2.55 -4.95
CA SER A 106 -2.73 1.97 -4.37
C SER A 106 -3.02 2.53 -2.98
N MET A 107 -2.00 2.68 -2.15
CA MET A 107 -2.14 3.32 -0.84
C MET A 107 -2.51 4.80 -0.97
N SER A 108 -1.88 5.53 -1.91
CA SER A 108 -2.21 6.93 -2.19
C SER A 108 -3.63 7.11 -2.73
N LYS A 109 -4.18 6.14 -3.47
CA LYS A 109 -5.58 6.19 -3.93
C LYS A 109 -6.54 5.95 -2.77
N LEU A 110 -6.22 5.02 -1.87
CA LEU A 110 -7.02 4.75 -0.69
C LEU A 110 -7.06 5.99 0.23
N THR A 111 -5.93 6.64 0.47
CA THR A 111 -5.84 7.83 1.33
C THR A 111 -6.27 9.13 0.63
N GLY A 112 -5.99 9.27 -0.67
CA GLY A 112 -6.35 10.44 -1.48
C GLY A 112 -7.83 10.49 -1.87
N GLY A 113 -8.49 9.34 -2.02
CA GLY A 113 -9.93 9.26 -2.24
C GLY A 113 -10.77 9.67 -1.03
N LEU A 114 -10.15 9.79 0.15
CA LEU A 114 -10.84 10.16 1.37
C LEU A 114 -11.03 11.66 1.57
N ASN A 115 -10.42 12.53 0.73
CA ASN A 115 -10.44 13.99 0.89
C ASN A 115 -10.49 14.37 2.39
N LEU A 116 -9.55 13.81 3.17
CA LEU A 116 -9.39 14.14 4.58
C LEU A 116 -8.98 15.60 4.57
N GLY A 117 -9.96 16.49 4.68
CA GLY A 117 -9.80 17.93 4.54
C GLY A 117 -8.84 18.47 5.59
N LEU A 118 -7.55 18.37 5.31
CA LEU A 118 -6.48 19.18 5.85
C LEU A 118 -6.25 20.36 4.91
#